data_AF-A0A2W6T3B9-F1
#
_entry.id   AF-A0A2W6T3B9-F1
#
_cell.length_a   1.000
_cell.length_b   1.000
_cell.length_c   1.000
_cell.angle_alpha   90.00
_cell.angle_beta   90.00
_cell.angle_gamma   90.00
#
_symmetry.space_group_name_H-M   'P 1'
#
loop_
_entity.id
_entity.type
_entity.pdbx_description
1 polymer ?
#
loop_
_entity_poly.entity_id
_entity_poly.type
_entity_poly.pdbx_seq_one_letter_code
_entity_poly.pdbx_strand_id
1 'polypeptide(L)'
;MRPGRFRHFAAIDWSGAAGERHKGIALAICDAGTAAPRLIRPGHRWSRAEVADWLTEAMPQDTLVGLDISGALAFADFGAYFPGWQNSPPDARSLWALIDRVCADEPHLGAGAFVDNPEIARHFRRHGGREGDLFGGGIGRLRVTEHDGQRALGCRPTSNFNLVGAAQVGKASLTGMRVLHRVSGRLALWPFDPLPSHGSVAVEIYTTVAALAAGRPAGRSKLRSHAELGDALAVLGSARVRGAGPIDDHSADALLAAAWLRTIAHNPSLWQPAGMTPDIARTEGWTFGVG
;
A
#
# COMPACT_ATOMS: atom_id res chain seq x y z
N MET A 1 20.68 -0.13 9.87
CA MET A 1 19.68 -0.98 10.55
C MET A 1 20.38 -2.19 11.15
N ARG A 2 19.95 -2.71 12.32
CA ARG A 2 20.55 -3.93 12.90
C ARG A 2 20.10 -5.17 12.11
N PRO A 3 21.01 -6.05 11.65
CA PRO A 3 20.65 -7.33 11.06
C PRO A 3 19.78 -8.17 11.99
N GLY A 4 18.79 -8.88 11.46
CA GLY A 4 17.92 -9.77 12.25
C GLY A 4 16.86 -9.06 13.10
N ARG A 5 16.68 -7.75 12.94
CA ARG A 5 15.61 -6.98 13.60
C ARG A 5 14.22 -7.55 13.28
N PHE A 6 13.95 -7.79 12.00
CA PHE A 6 12.69 -8.38 11.56
C PHE A 6 12.89 -9.88 11.39
N ARG A 7 12.02 -10.67 12.00
CA ARG A 7 12.01 -12.13 11.93
C ARG A 7 11.00 -12.66 10.92
N HIS A 8 10.00 -11.83 10.62
CA HIS A 8 8.91 -12.14 9.71
C HIS A 8 8.72 -10.99 8.71
N PHE A 9 8.26 -11.35 7.52
CA PHE A 9 8.01 -10.42 6.43
C PHE A 9 6.66 -10.76 5.84
N ALA A 10 5.73 -9.81 5.96
CA ALA A 10 4.37 -9.97 5.47
C ALA A 10 4.05 -8.94 4.40
N ALA A 11 3.17 -9.30 3.48
CA ALA A 11 2.63 -8.36 2.52
C ALA A 11 1.14 -8.54 2.37
N ILE A 12 0.45 -7.43 2.16
CA ILE A 12 -1.00 -7.34 2.02
C ILE A 12 -1.29 -6.68 0.69
N ASP A 13 -1.78 -7.47 -0.26
CA ASP A 13 -2.42 -6.93 -1.46
C ASP A 13 -3.81 -6.41 -1.08
N TRP A 14 -4.22 -5.27 -1.65
CA TRP A 14 -5.38 -4.51 -1.17
C TRP A 14 -6.45 -4.29 -2.23
N SER A 15 -7.70 -4.19 -1.77
CA SER A 15 -8.83 -3.86 -2.65
C SER A 15 -9.57 -2.62 -2.18
N GLY A 16 -9.81 -1.70 -3.11
CA GLY A 16 -10.76 -0.60 -2.95
C GLY A 16 -12.21 -0.96 -3.28
N ALA A 17 -12.52 -2.23 -3.56
CA ALA A 17 -13.89 -2.62 -3.90
C ALA A 17 -14.87 -2.31 -2.75
N ALA A 18 -16.13 -2.01 -3.09
CA ALA A 18 -17.17 -1.87 -2.07
C ALA A 18 -17.59 -3.25 -1.54
N GLY A 19 -18.06 -3.30 -0.29
CA GLY A 19 -18.54 -4.52 0.37
C GLY A 19 -17.74 -4.90 1.61
N GLU A 20 -18.24 -5.91 2.32
CA GLU A 20 -17.65 -6.40 3.57
C GLU A 20 -16.36 -7.20 3.34
N ARG A 21 -16.39 -8.11 2.36
CA ARG A 21 -15.34 -9.12 2.14
C ARG A 21 -14.87 -9.11 0.71
N HIS A 22 -13.55 -9.16 0.53
CA HIS A 22 -12.92 -8.88 -0.75
C HIS A 22 -12.17 -10.10 -1.26
N LYS A 23 -12.36 -10.44 -2.55
CA LYS A 23 -11.48 -11.39 -3.23
C LYS A 23 -10.08 -10.80 -3.48
N GLY A 24 -10.01 -9.47 -3.58
CA GLY A 24 -8.77 -8.74 -3.85
C GLY A 24 -8.01 -8.29 -2.62
N ILE A 25 -8.19 -8.98 -1.48
CA ILE A 25 -7.32 -8.80 -0.32
C ILE A 25 -6.68 -10.14 -0.04
N ALA A 26 -5.35 -10.19 -0.13
CA ALA A 26 -4.55 -11.38 0.13
C ALA A 26 -3.41 -11.03 1.08
N LEU A 27 -3.21 -11.88 2.07
CA LEU A 27 -2.16 -11.72 3.07
C LEU A 27 -1.19 -12.88 2.92
N ALA A 28 0.10 -12.57 2.82
CA ALA A 28 1.16 -13.57 2.82
C ALA A 28 2.22 -13.22 3.85
N ILE A 29 2.92 -14.24 4.34
CA ILE A 29 4.02 -14.10 5.29
C ILE A 29 5.13 -15.10 5.00
N CYS A 30 6.36 -14.70 5.28
CA CYS A 30 7.50 -15.60 5.33
C CYS A 30 8.40 -15.28 6.52
N ASP A 31 9.12 -16.28 6.98
CA ASP A 31 10.13 -16.13 8.02
C ASP A 31 11.47 -15.73 7.38
N ALA A 32 12.43 -15.31 8.21
CA ALA A 32 13.82 -15.14 7.77
C ALA A 32 14.39 -16.43 7.13
N GLY A 33 15.42 -16.27 6.29
CA GLY A 33 16.00 -17.37 5.51
C GLY A 33 15.40 -17.46 4.10
N THR A 34 15.26 -18.68 3.58
CA THR A 34 14.91 -18.91 2.16
C THR A 34 13.65 -19.75 1.98
N ALA A 35 12.92 -20.08 3.05
CA ALA A 35 11.68 -20.84 2.96
C ALA A 35 10.62 -20.08 2.13
N ALA A 36 9.74 -20.85 1.48
CA ALA A 36 8.69 -20.30 0.63
C ALA A 36 7.71 -19.44 1.46
N PRO A 37 7.25 -18.29 0.93
CA PRO A 37 6.17 -17.55 1.56
C PRO A 37 4.88 -18.37 1.56
N ARG A 38 4.01 -18.09 2.53
CA ARG A 38 2.71 -18.77 2.70
C ARG A 38 1.59 -17.75 2.78
N LEU A 39 0.45 -18.08 2.17
CA LEU A 39 -0.78 -17.32 2.36
C LEU A 39 -1.30 -17.53 3.80
N ILE A 40 -1.78 -16.44 4.40
CA ILE A 40 -2.49 -16.47 5.68
C ILE A 40 -3.96 -16.78 5.38
N ARG A 41 -4.45 -17.90 5.94
CA ARG A 41 -5.81 -18.42 5.69
C ARG A 41 -6.12 -18.56 4.19
N PRO A 42 -5.45 -19.47 3.45
CA PRO A 42 -5.67 -19.65 2.01
C PRO A 42 -7.15 -19.88 1.68
N GLY A 43 -7.67 -19.19 0.65
CA GLY A 43 -9.08 -19.26 0.24
C GLY A 43 -10.05 -18.42 1.08
N HIS A 44 -9.59 -17.81 2.17
CA HIS A 44 -10.40 -16.89 2.98
C HIS A 44 -10.63 -15.56 2.27
N ARG A 45 -11.82 -14.98 2.43
CA ARG A 45 -12.15 -13.63 1.95
C ARG A 45 -12.09 -12.64 3.09
N TRP A 46 -11.02 -11.87 3.12
CA TRP A 46 -10.74 -10.90 4.16
C TRP A 46 -11.69 -9.70 4.11
N SER A 47 -12.13 -9.25 5.28
CA SER A 47 -12.63 -7.89 5.46
C SER A 47 -11.49 -6.96 5.87
N ARG A 48 -11.64 -5.66 5.60
CA ARG A 48 -10.65 -4.65 6.04
C ARG A 48 -10.53 -4.58 7.56
N ALA A 49 -11.61 -4.88 8.29
CA ALA A 49 -11.60 -5.01 9.75
C ALA A 49 -10.78 -6.22 10.22
N GLU A 50 -10.96 -7.40 9.60
CA GLU A 50 -10.15 -8.58 9.90
C GLU A 50 -8.66 -8.34 9.62
N VAL A 51 -8.31 -7.53 8.62
CA VAL A 51 -6.92 -7.15 8.39
C VAL A 51 -6.39 -6.25 9.51
N ALA A 52 -7.15 -5.25 9.94
CA ALA A 52 -6.77 -4.39 11.08
C ALA A 52 -6.57 -5.21 12.37
N ASP A 53 -7.46 -6.16 12.62
CA ASP A 53 -7.39 -7.06 13.78
C ASP A 53 -6.18 -8.00 13.64
N TRP A 54 -5.91 -8.53 12.44
CA TRP A 54 -4.71 -9.35 12.23
C TRP A 54 -3.42 -8.55 12.47
N LEU A 55 -3.33 -7.32 11.93
CA LEU A 55 -2.18 -6.44 12.12
C LEU A 55 -1.88 -6.12 13.58
N THR A 56 -2.90 -6.09 14.43
CA THR A 56 -2.78 -5.63 15.82
C THR A 56 -2.81 -6.74 16.86
N GLU A 57 -3.45 -7.88 16.57
CA GLU A 57 -3.67 -8.96 17.55
C GLU A 57 -2.97 -10.27 17.19
N ALA A 58 -2.82 -10.59 15.90
CA ALA A 58 -2.42 -11.93 15.45
C ALA A 58 -1.13 -11.96 14.61
N MET A 59 -0.66 -10.80 14.15
CA MET A 59 0.59 -10.68 13.42
C MET A 59 1.76 -11.05 14.35
N PRO A 60 2.69 -11.93 13.93
CA PRO A 60 3.86 -12.25 14.72
C PRO A 60 4.65 -10.98 15.11
N GLN A 61 5.32 -11.02 16.25
CA GLN A 61 6.22 -9.94 16.64
C GLN A 61 7.41 -9.85 15.66
N ASP A 62 8.04 -8.67 15.64
CA ASP A 62 9.18 -8.37 14.77
C ASP A 62 8.86 -8.61 13.28
N THR A 63 7.65 -8.24 12.85
CA THR A 63 7.21 -8.33 11.45
C THR A 63 7.41 -6.99 10.73
N LEU A 64 8.05 -7.02 9.56
CA LEU A 64 7.90 -5.96 8.57
C LEU A 64 6.71 -6.30 7.67
N VAL A 65 5.66 -5.49 7.71
CA VAL A 65 4.46 -5.69 6.90
C VAL A 65 4.31 -4.60 5.84
N GLY A 66 4.26 -4.99 4.58
CA GLY A 66 3.93 -4.09 3.47
C GLY A 66 2.43 -4.08 3.16
N LEU A 67 1.85 -2.91 2.97
CA LEU A 67 0.48 -2.74 2.49
C LEU A 67 0.49 -2.11 1.09
N ASP A 68 -0.15 -2.74 0.10
CA ASP A 68 -0.28 -2.22 -1.27
C ASP A 68 -1.37 -1.14 -1.37
N ILE A 69 -1.14 -0.02 -0.69
CA ILE A 69 -2.02 1.16 -0.61
C ILE A 69 -1.17 2.43 -0.57
N SER A 70 -1.73 3.58 -0.97
CA SER A 70 -1.12 4.87 -0.62
C SER A 70 -1.50 5.28 0.80
N GLY A 71 -0.50 5.59 1.63
CA GLY A 71 -0.71 6.10 2.99
C GLY A 71 -1.25 7.53 3.03
N ALA A 72 -1.10 8.32 1.97
CA ALA A 72 -1.69 9.66 1.87
C ALA A 72 -1.99 10.04 0.41
N LEU A 73 -2.59 11.22 0.22
CA LEU A 73 -2.82 11.83 -1.09
C LEU A 73 -1.63 12.73 -1.50
N ALA A 74 -1.57 13.18 -2.76
CA ALA A 74 -0.59 14.20 -3.16
C ALA A 74 -0.79 15.52 -2.41
N PHE A 75 0.30 16.13 -1.99
CA PHE A 75 0.34 17.33 -1.14
C PHE A 75 1.41 18.33 -1.59
N ALA A 76 2.64 17.87 -1.88
CA ALA A 76 3.82 18.73 -2.04
C ALA A 76 3.75 19.67 -3.24
N ASP A 77 2.99 19.31 -4.28
CA ASP A 77 2.79 20.09 -5.49
C ASP A 77 2.02 21.41 -5.26
N PHE A 78 1.06 21.42 -4.33
CA PHE A 78 0.24 22.59 -4.00
C PHE A 78 0.29 23.02 -2.53
N GLY A 79 1.03 22.31 -1.68
CA GLY A 79 1.06 22.53 -0.23
C GLY A 79 -0.26 22.19 0.48
N ALA A 80 -1.13 21.39 -0.13
CA ALA A 80 -2.41 20.96 0.42
C ALA A 80 -2.95 19.72 -0.31
N TYR A 81 -3.68 18.84 0.38
CA TYR A 81 -4.39 17.75 -0.29
C TYR A 81 -5.54 18.25 -1.16
N PHE A 82 -6.23 19.30 -0.70
CA PHE A 82 -7.40 19.89 -1.36
C PHE A 82 -7.19 21.42 -1.48
N PRO A 83 -6.42 21.89 -2.47
CA PRO A 83 -6.09 23.32 -2.61
C PRO A 83 -7.33 24.20 -2.74
N GLY A 84 -7.36 25.30 -1.98
CA GLY A 84 -8.49 26.23 -1.93
C GLY A 84 -9.56 25.90 -0.89
N TRP A 85 -9.54 24.70 -0.31
CA TRP A 85 -10.45 24.34 0.79
C TRP A 85 -9.83 24.67 2.15
N GLN A 86 -10.46 25.56 2.92
CA GLN A 86 -9.95 26.02 4.22
C GLN A 86 -9.79 24.89 5.25
N ASN A 87 -10.57 23.82 5.13
CA ASN A 87 -10.51 22.66 6.03
C ASN A 87 -9.63 21.53 5.48
N SER A 88 -8.78 21.79 4.48
CA SER A 88 -7.83 20.80 3.99
C SER A 88 -6.90 20.35 5.13
N PRO A 89 -6.72 19.04 5.36
CA PRO A 89 -5.89 18.58 6.46
C PRO A 89 -4.41 18.91 6.23
N PRO A 90 -3.64 19.30 7.26
CA PRO A 90 -2.26 19.74 7.11
C PRO A 90 -1.25 18.58 6.97
N ASP A 91 -1.64 17.35 7.31
CA ASP A 91 -0.78 16.16 7.31
C ASP A 91 -1.58 14.86 7.16
N ALA A 92 -0.88 13.74 7.03
CA ALA A 92 -1.49 12.45 6.75
C ALA A 92 -2.37 11.97 7.91
N ARG A 93 -1.95 12.20 9.16
CA ARG A 93 -2.72 11.82 10.35
C ARG A 93 -4.05 12.56 10.40
N SER A 94 -4.04 13.86 10.10
CA SER A 94 -5.22 14.71 10.03
C SER A 94 -6.11 14.32 8.85
N LEU A 95 -5.53 13.90 7.72
CA LEU A 95 -6.27 13.36 6.58
C LEU A 95 -7.01 12.08 6.97
N TRP A 96 -6.34 11.15 7.65
CA TRP A 96 -6.98 9.91 8.09
C TRP A 96 -8.11 10.16 9.07
N ALA A 97 -7.91 11.04 10.05
CA ALA A 97 -8.94 11.44 11.01
C ALA A 97 -10.13 12.12 10.31
N LEU A 98 -9.89 12.95 9.29
CA LEU A 98 -10.95 13.56 8.50
C LEU A 98 -11.74 12.50 7.71
N ILE A 99 -11.06 11.57 7.03
CA ILE A 99 -11.73 10.49 6.28
C ILE A 99 -12.61 9.66 7.21
N ASP A 100 -12.06 9.26 8.36
CA ASP A 100 -12.78 8.40 9.29
C ASP A 100 -13.99 9.12 9.91
N ARG A 101 -13.84 10.39 10.29
CA ARG A 101 -14.96 11.22 10.78
C ARG A 101 -16.07 11.37 9.74
N VAL A 102 -15.73 11.65 8.48
CA VAL A 102 -16.74 11.81 7.41
C VAL A 102 -17.43 10.48 7.09
N CYS A 103 -16.72 9.36 7.27
CA CYS A 103 -17.22 8.02 6.97
C CYS A 103 -17.59 7.22 8.23
N ALA A 104 -17.90 7.89 9.35
CA ALA A 104 -18.13 7.24 10.64
C ALA A 104 -19.25 6.18 10.56
N ASP A 105 -20.34 6.51 9.86
CA ASP A 105 -21.49 5.63 9.67
C ASP A 105 -21.35 4.67 8.47
N GLU A 106 -20.23 4.72 7.74
CA GLU A 106 -20.03 3.81 6.63
C GLU A 106 -19.61 2.42 7.10
N PRO A 107 -20.34 1.37 6.68
CA PRO A 107 -19.97 0.01 7.01
C PRO A 107 -18.65 -0.39 6.34
N HIS A 108 -18.01 -1.40 6.91
CA HIS A 108 -16.86 -2.09 6.29
C HIS A 108 -15.66 -1.20 5.98
N LEU A 109 -15.47 -0.11 6.74
CA LEU A 109 -14.40 0.87 6.53
C LEU A 109 -14.46 1.54 5.14
N GLY A 110 -15.67 1.70 4.58
CA GLY A 110 -15.91 2.42 3.33
C GLY A 110 -15.40 3.87 3.33
N ALA A 111 -15.29 4.46 2.14
CA ALA A 111 -14.88 5.86 1.97
C ALA A 111 -15.79 6.63 0.99
N GLY A 112 -17.05 6.20 0.81
CA GLY A 112 -18.01 6.77 -0.14
C GLY A 112 -18.37 8.23 0.18
N ALA A 113 -18.81 8.48 1.41
CA ALA A 113 -19.20 9.78 1.94
C ALA A 113 -18.07 10.81 1.81
N PHE A 114 -16.82 10.38 1.98
CA PHE A 114 -15.65 11.23 1.77
C PHE A 114 -15.51 11.67 0.31
N VAL A 115 -15.64 10.74 -0.65
CA VAL A 115 -15.50 11.07 -2.08
C VAL A 115 -16.73 11.75 -2.67
N ASP A 116 -17.87 11.73 -1.98
CA ASP A 116 -19.09 12.45 -2.33
C ASP A 116 -19.24 13.80 -1.63
N ASN A 117 -18.35 14.14 -0.69
CA ASN A 117 -18.32 15.46 -0.06
C ASN A 117 -18.12 16.57 -1.13
N PRO A 118 -18.94 17.64 -1.14
CA PRO A 118 -18.93 18.64 -2.22
C PRO A 118 -17.58 19.33 -2.47
N GLU A 119 -16.79 19.61 -1.43
CA GLU A 119 -15.48 20.25 -1.59
C GLU A 119 -14.42 19.25 -2.03
N ILE A 120 -14.43 18.06 -1.44
CA ILE A 120 -13.46 17.01 -1.73
C ILE A 120 -13.64 16.45 -3.15
N ALA A 121 -14.89 16.23 -3.55
CA ALA A 121 -15.26 15.65 -4.85
C ALA A 121 -14.70 16.43 -6.04
N ARG A 122 -14.46 17.74 -5.88
CA ARG A 122 -13.84 18.63 -6.88
C ARG A 122 -12.45 18.19 -7.28
N HIS A 123 -11.75 17.46 -6.42
CA HIS A 123 -10.38 17.01 -6.66
C HIS A 123 -10.29 15.58 -7.19
N PHE A 124 -11.41 14.85 -7.29
CA PHE A 124 -11.40 13.43 -7.68
C PHE A 124 -11.99 13.22 -9.07
N ARG A 125 -11.42 12.24 -9.79
CA ARG A 125 -12.09 11.60 -10.94
C ARG A 125 -12.86 10.38 -10.44
N ARG A 126 -14.16 10.34 -10.70
CA ARG A 126 -15.12 9.36 -10.19
C ARG A 126 -15.90 8.69 -11.33
N HIS A 127 -16.54 7.57 -11.02
CA HIS A 127 -17.29 6.78 -12.00
C HIS A 127 -18.47 7.58 -12.60
N GLY A 128 -18.90 7.17 -13.79
CA GLY A 128 -20.00 7.83 -14.51
C GLY A 128 -19.61 9.17 -15.16
N GLY A 129 -18.33 9.33 -15.55
CA GLY A 129 -17.84 10.56 -16.18
C GLY A 129 -17.72 11.77 -15.24
N ARG A 130 -17.86 11.55 -13.92
CA ARG A 130 -17.79 12.61 -12.91
C ARG A 130 -16.34 12.96 -12.62
N GLU A 131 -15.81 13.97 -13.30
CA GLU A 131 -14.52 14.58 -12.99
C GLU A 131 -14.74 15.91 -12.27
N GLY A 132 -14.12 16.06 -11.10
CA GLY A 132 -14.17 17.33 -10.37
C GLY A 132 -13.39 18.43 -11.10
N ASP A 133 -13.85 19.67 -10.95
CA ASP A 133 -13.30 20.86 -11.62
C ASP A 133 -11.86 21.19 -11.19
N LEU A 134 -11.39 20.64 -10.07
CA LEU A 134 -10.04 20.77 -9.53
C LEU A 134 -9.21 19.48 -9.61
N PHE A 135 -9.63 18.48 -10.39
CA PHE A 135 -8.87 17.23 -10.58
C PHE A 135 -7.52 17.46 -11.28
N GLY A 136 -7.40 18.52 -12.09
CA GLY A 136 -6.18 18.90 -12.78
C GLY A 136 -5.97 18.23 -14.15
N GLY A 137 -6.95 17.47 -14.65
CA GLY A 137 -6.90 16.79 -15.95
C GLY A 137 -5.87 15.65 -16.05
N GLY A 138 -5.73 15.06 -17.23
CA GLY A 138 -4.75 13.99 -17.49
C GLY A 138 -4.90 12.79 -16.56
N ILE A 139 -3.82 12.39 -15.88
CA ILE A 139 -3.83 11.30 -14.89
C ILE A 139 -4.10 11.77 -13.46
N GLY A 140 -4.22 13.09 -13.21
CA GLY A 140 -4.29 13.70 -11.88
C GLY A 140 -2.92 13.97 -11.25
N ARG A 141 -2.94 14.44 -10.00
CA ARG A 141 -1.76 14.78 -9.19
C ARG A 141 -1.04 13.53 -8.68
N LEU A 142 0.27 13.58 -8.55
CA LEU A 142 1.10 12.50 -8.02
C LEU A 142 1.86 12.97 -6.79
N ARG A 143 2.06 12.07 -5.82
CA ARG A 143 3.04 12.27 -4.75
C ARG A 143 4.45 12.27 -5.31
N VAL A 144 5.39 12.85 -4.59
CA VAL A 144 6.83 12.85 -4.91
C VAL A 144 7.34 11.43 -5.08
N THR A 145 6.95 10.50 -4.20
CA THR A 145 7.37 9.09 -4.29
C THR A 145 6.94 8.41 -5.60
N GLU A 146 5.78 8.78 -6.14
CA GLU A 146 5.28 8.28 -7.43
C GLU A 146 5.97 8.99 -8.60
N HIS A 147 6.03 10.32 -8.54
CA HIS A 147 6.54 11.15 -9.63
C HIS A 147 8.04 10.92 -9.86
N ASP A 148 8.84 11.00 -8.81
CA ASP A 148 10.30 10.93 -8.93
C ASP A 148 10.78 9.49 -8.73
N GLY A 149 10.27 8.83 -7.69
CA GLY A 149 10.75 7.53 -7.28
C GLY A 149 10.29 6.38 -8.19
N GLN A 150 8.98 6.15 -8.28
CA GLN A 150 8.45 5.02 -9.04
C GLN A 150 8.74 5.15 -10.54
N ARG A 151 8.68 6.37 -11.10
CA ARG A 151 9.04 6.59 -12.51
C ARG A 151 10.52 6.34 -12.79
N ALA A 152 11.43 6.65 -11.87
CA ALA A 152 12.85 6.32 -12.02
C ALA A 152 13.10 4.81 -12.12
N LEU A 153 12.24 3.99 -11.51
CA LEU A 153 12.24 2.53 -11.66
C LEU A 153 11.54 2.03 -12.95
N GLY A 154 11.07 2.93 -13.81
CA GLY A 154 10.34 2.60 -15.04
C GLY A 154 8.86 2.24 -14.80
N CYS A 155 8.33 2.45 -13.60
CA CYS A 155 6.90 2.25 -13.32
C CYS A 155 6.04 3.37 -13.94
N ARG A 156 4.75 3.07 -14.11
CA ARG A 156 3.73 4.03 -14.55
C ARG A 156 2.68 4.20 -13.44
N PRO A 157 2.95 5.04 -12.43
CA PRO A 157 2.01 5.24 -11.33
C PRO A 157 0.72 5.92 -11.79
N THR A 158 -0.36 5.67 -11.06
CA THR A 158 -1.65 6.33 -11.23
C THR A 158 -1.94 7.23 -10.04
N SER A 159 -2.58 8.37 -10.26
CA SER A 159 -2.97 9.28 -9.18
C SER A 159 -3.90 8.62 -8.17
N ASN A 160 -3.64 8.87 -6.89
CA ASN A 160 -4.53 8.56 -5.79
C ASN A 160 -5.81 9.43 -5.75
N PHE A 161 -5.93 10.43 -6.63
CA PHE A 161 -7.17 11.17 -6.89
C PHE A 161 -8.04 10.53 -8.00
N ASN A 162 -7.55 9.49 -8.68
CA ASN A 162 -8.32 8.79 -9.71
C ASN A 162 -9.01 7.55 -9.12
N LEU A 163 -10.35 7.55 -9.09
CA LEU A 163 -11.18 6.46 -8.55
C LEU A 163 -11.77 5.57 -9.65
N VAL A 164 -11.35 5.76 -10.91
CA VAL A 164 -11.89 5.08 -12.08
C VAL A 164 -10.84 4.17 -12.73
N GLY A 165 -11.31 3.13 -13.42
CA GLY A 165 -10.49 2.23 -14.21
C GLY A 165 -9.97 1.04 -13.41
N ALA A 166 -9.24 0.15 -14.08
CA ALA A 166 -8.82 -1.13 -13.52
C ALA A 166 -7.91 -1.01 -12.28
N ALA A 167 -7.25 0.14 -12.09
CA ALA A 167 -6.32 0.34 -10.99
C ALA A 167 -7.00 0.79 -9.68
N GLN A 168 -8.09 1.57 -9.74
CA GLN A 168 -8.82 2.20 -8.60
C GLN A 168 -7.96 2.55 -7.37
N VAL A 169 -6.70 2.97 -7.57
CA VAL A 169 -5.72 3.11 -6.49
C VAL A 169 -6.20 4.10 -5.44
N GLY A 170 -6.83 5.20 -5.85
CA GLY A 170 -7.37 6.17 -4.91
C GLY A 170 -8.42 5.58 -3.95
N LYS A 171 -9.29 4.67 -4.42
CA LYS A 171 -10.30 4.06 -3.54
C LYS A 171 -9.68 3.03 -2.61
N ALA A 172 -8.72 2.24 -3.10
CA ALA A 172 -7.92 1.35 -2.28
C ALA A 172 -7.19 2.14 -1.17
N SER A 173 -6.54 3.24 -1.52
CA SER A 173 -5.81 4.10 -0.59
C SER A 173 -6.73 4.73 0.45
N LEU A 174 -7.86 5.34 0.07
CA LEU A 174 -8.78 5.97 1.04
C LEU A 174 -9.33 4.96 2.07
N THR A 175 -9.65 3.75 1.62
CA THR A 175 -10.12 2.69 2.52
C THR A 175 -8.99 2.10 3.37
N GLY A 176 -7.77 2.04 2.83
CA GLY A 176 -6.56 1.70 3.57
C GLY A 176 -6.22 2.73 4.64
N MET A 177 -6.37 4.02 4.36
CA MET A 177 -6.14 5.11 5.33
C MET A 177 -7.05 4.99 6.57
N ARG A 178 -8.29 4.51 6.42
CA ARG A 178 -9.15 4.19 7.58
C ARG A 178 -8.61 3.04 8.43
N VAL A 179 -8.00 2.05 7.79
CA VAL A 179 -7.33 0.95 8.49
C VAL A 179 -6.07 1.45 9.19
N LEU A 180 -5.25 2.27 8.52
CA LEU A 180 -4.09 2.94 9.12
C LEU A 180 -4.49 3.77 10.35
N HIS A 181 -5.59 4.54 10.26
CA HIS A 181 -6.14 5.28 11.39
C HIS A 181 -6.47 4.36 12.58
N ARG A 182 -7.18 3.27 12.32
CA ARG A 182 -7.61 2.31 13.36
C ARG A 182 -6.45 1.61 14.06
N VAL A 183 -5.35 1.31 13.35
CA VAL A 183 -4.17 0.64 13.94
C VAL A 183 -3.14 1.61 14.50
N SER A 184 -3.36 2.92 14.32
CA SER A 184 -2.48 3.97 14.80
C SER A 184 -2.27 3.88 16.32
N GLY A 185 -1.02 4.05 16.77
CA GLY A 185 -0.65 3.92 18.18
C GLY A 185 -0.51 2.47 18.67
N ARG A 186 -0.93 1.48 17.88
CA ARG A 186 -0.77 0.04 18.16
C ARG A 186 0.31 -0.63 17.31
N LEU A 187 0.53 -0.11 16.10
CA LEU A 187 1.55 -0.53 15.16
C LEU A 187 2.28 0.71 14.63
N ALA A 188 3.60 0.67 14.56
CA ALA A 188 4.39 1.76 13.97
C ALA A 188 4.17 1.81 12.46
N LEU A 189 3.80 2.98 11.94
CA LEU A 189 3.48 3.21 10.53
C LEU A 189 4.56 4.08 9.89
N TRP A 190 5.57 3.48 9.29
CA TRP A 190 6.62 4.25 8.61
C TRP A 190 6.13 4.78 7.25
N PRO A 191 6.46 6.02 6.86
CA PRO A 191 7.32 7.00 7.55
C PRO A 191 6.58 8.00 8.45
N PHE A 192 5.28 7.81 8.67
CA PHE A 192 4.46 8.70 9.51
C PHE A 192 4.83 8.64 11.00
N ASP A 193 5.41 7.53 11.42
CA ASP A 193 6.06 7.33 12.70
C ASP A 193 7.58 7.18 12.50
N PRO A 194 8.40 7.61 13.49
CA PRO A 194 9.81 7.26 13.50
C PRO A 194 9.95 5.74 13.55
N LEU A 195 10.94 5.21 12.84
CA LEU A 195 11.25 3.78 12.90
C LEU A 195 11.64 3.40 14.34
N PRO A 196 10.88 2.54 15.05
CA PRO A 196 11.20 2.18 16.43
C PRO A 196 12.51 1.39 16.49
N SER A 197 13.12 1.17 17.67
CA SER A 197 14.37 0.38 17.77
C SER A 197 14.16 -1.14 17.69
N HIS A 198 12.94 -1.62 17.99
CA HIS A 198 12.50 -3.01 17.99
C HIS A 198 11.01 -3.09 17.62
N GLY A 199 10.49 -4.31 17.42
CA GLY A 199 9.07 -4.54 17.14
C GLY A 199 8.67 -4.37 15.67
N SER A 200 7.40 -4.69 15.42
CA SER A 200 6.79 -4.71 14.09
C SER A 200 6.58 -3.31 13.52
N VAL A 201 6.66 -3.20 12.19
CA VAL A 201 6.51 -1.95 11.45
C VAL A 201 5.69 -2.22 10.20
N ALA A 202 4.70 -1.36 9.94
CA ALA A 202 4.00 -1.31 8.68
C ALA A 202 4.63 -0.26 7.75
N VAL A 203 4.72 -0.61 6.47
CA VAL A 203 5.16 0.27 5.39
C VAL A 203 4.18 0.22 4.23
N GLU A 204 4.03 1.33 3.53
CA GLU A 204 3.43 1.31 2.19
C GLU A 204 4.38 0.58 1.23
N ILE A 205 3.84 -0.29 0.37
CA ILE A 205 4.56 -0.92 -0.74
C ILE A 205 3.83 -0.69 -2.05
N TYR A 206 4.53 -0.95 -3.15
CA TYR A 206 3.92 -1.09 -4.46
C TYR A 206 4.33 -2.45 -5.05
N THR A 207 3.37 -3.36 -5.21
CA THR A 207 3.62 -4.75 -5.64
C THR A 207 4.37 -4.86 -6.97
N THR A 208 4.22 -3.86 -7.87
CA THR A 208 5.00 -3.80 -9.11
C THR A 208 6.50 -3.64 -8.86
N VAL A 209 6.93 -2.94 -7.81
CA VAL A 209 8.37 -2.82 -7.47
C VAL A 209 8.94 -4.18 -7.05
N ALA A 210 8.17 -4.99 -6.31
CA ALA A 210 8.57 -6.35 -5.98
C ALA A 210 8.70 -7.24 -7.24
N ALA A 211 7.77 -7.10 -8.19
CA ALA A 211 7.83 -7.79 -9.48
C ALA A 211 9.06 -7.39 -10.30
N LEU A 212 9.39 -6.10 -10.35
CA LEU A 212 10.61 -5.59 -11.00
C LEU A 212 11.87 -6.18 -10.36
N ALA A 213 11.96 -6.19 -9.03
CA ALA A 213 13.07 -6.77 -8.29
C ALA A 213 13.22 -8.28 -8.54
N ALA A 214 12.12 -8.97 -8.86
CA ALA A 214 12.10 -10.37 -9.25
C ALA A 214 12.35 -10.61 -10.76
N GLY A 215 12.79 -9.58 -11.51
CA GLY A 215 13.13 -9.68 -12.93
C GLY A 215 11.94 -9.62 -13.88
N ARG A 216 10.73 -9.27 -13.41
CA ARG A 216 9.58 -9.05 -14.29
C ARG A 216 9.66 -7.65 -14.91
N PRO A 217 9.28 -7.45 -16.18
CA PRO A 217 9.21 -6.12 -16.76
C PRO A 217 7.97 -5.36 -16.25
N ALA A 218 8.07 -4.02 -16.13
CA ALA A 218 7.01 -3.17 -15.58
C ALA A 218 5.63 -3.36 -16.24
N GLY A 219 5.59 -3.60 -17.56
CA GLY A 219 4.35 -3.81 -18.32
C GLY A 219 3.74 -5.22 -18.20
N ARG A 220 4.44 -6.18 -17.57
CA ARG A 220 3.97 -7.57 -17.36
C ARG A 220 4.36 -8.07 -15.98
N SER A 221 4.09 -7.25 -14.96
CA SER A 221 4.38 -7.55 -13.56
C SER A 221 3.51 -8.68 -13.00
N LYS A 222 2.25 -8.80 -13.45
CA LYS A 222 1.30 -9.79 -12.94
C LYS A 222 1.73 -11.22 -13.25
N LEU A 223 1.73 -12.05 -12.21
CA LEU A 223 2.04 -13.48 -12.25
C LEU A 223 0.74 -14.27 -12.25
N ARG A 224 0.55 -15.15 -13.23
CA ARG A 224 -0.73 -15.87 -13.45
C ARG A 224 -0.64 -17.37 -13.16
N SER A 225 0.55 -17.88 -12.85
CA SER A 225 0.75 -19.30 -12.54
C SER A 225 1.77 -19.53 -11.44
N HIS A 226 1.69 -20.70 -10.78
CA HIS A 226 2.67 -21.14 -9.80
C HIS A 226 4.08 -21.29 -10.39
N ALA A 227 4.19 -21.59 -11.69
CA ALA A 227 5.47 -21.67 -12.38
C ALA A 227 6.12 -20.29 -12.47
N GLU A 228 5.39 -19.30 -12.99
CA GLU A 228 5.89 -17.92 -13.06
C GLU A 228 6.25 -17.35 -11.68
N LEU A 229 5.42 -17.63 -10.67
CA LEU A 229 5.71 -17.24 -9.29
C LEU A 229 6.97 -17.95 -8.75
N GLY A 230 7.13 -19.23 -9.05
CA GLY A 230 8.32 -20.00 -8.69
C GLY A 230 9.61 -19.42 -9.27
N ASP A 231 9.59 -19.05 -10.54
CA ASP A 231 10.72 -18.42 -11.23
C ASP A 231 11.06 -17.06 -10.60
N ALA A 232 10.04 -16.23 -10.35
CA ALA A 232 10.21 -14.93 -9.70
C ALA A 232 10.75 -15.05 -8.26
N LEU A 233 10.26 -16.02 -7.49
CA LEU A 233 10.75 -16.29 -6.13
C LEU A 233 12.20 -16.77 -6.14
N ALA A 234 12.61 -17.56 -7.14
CA ALA A 234 13.99 -18.01 -7.27
C ALA A 234 14.96 -16.84 -7.48
N VAL A 235 14.58 -15.82 -8.26
CA VAL A 235 15.36 -14.57 -8.42
C VAL A 235 15.56 -13.86 -7.08
N LEU A 236 14.55 -13.90 -6.21
CA LEU A 236 14.62 -13.32 -4.86
C LEU A 236 15.31 -14.25 -3.83
N GLY A 237 15.86 -15.39 -4.24
CA GLY A 237 16.48 -16.37 -3.34
C GLY A 237 15.49 -17.10 -2.43
N SER A 238 14.21 -17.14 -2.79
CA SER A 238 13.15 -17.82 -2.06
C SER A 238 12.82 -19.18 -2.68
N ALA A 239 12.56 -20.18 -1.83
CA ALA A 239 12.00 -21.45 -2.25
C ALA A 239 10.62 -21.25 -2.88
N ARG A 240 10.29 -22.14 -3.82
CA ARG A 240 9.01 -22.11 -4.55
C ARG A 240 7.82 -22.42 -3.64
N VAL A 241 6.69 -21.75 -3.89
CA VAL A 241 5.41 -22.11 -3.27
C VAL A 241 4.92 -23.43 -3.86
N ARG A 242 4.43 -24.35 -3.01
CA ARG A 242 3.85 -25.61 -3.47
C ARG A 242 2.53 -25.34 -4.18
N GLY A 243 2.39 -25.86 -5.39
CA GLY A 243 1.18 -25.75 -6.20
C GLY A 243 1.51 -25.97 -7.68
N ALA A 244 0.48 -26.06 -8.50
CA ALA A 244 0.59 -26.19 -9.95
C ALA A 244 -0.59 -25.47 -10.62
N GLY A 245 -0.39 -25.04 -11.86
CA GLY A 245 -1.44 -24.36 -12.62
C GLY A 245 -1.66 -22.90 -12.21
N PRO A 246 -2.84 -22.33 -12.52
CA PRO A 246 -3.15 -20.93 -12.29
C PRO A 246 -3.08 -20.53 -10.81
N ILE A 247 -2.75 -19.26 -10.58
CA ILE A 247 -2.88 -18.57 -9.29
C ILE A 247 -3.52 -17.21 -9.55
N ASP A 248 -4.34 -16.72 -8.61
CA ASP A 248 -4.89 -15.38 -8.72
C ASP A 248 -3.82 -14.30 -8.43
N ASP A 249 -3.97 -13.13 -9.05
CA ASP A 249 -2.97 -12.06 -8.99
C ASP A 249 -2.72 -11.59 -7.56
N HIS A 250 -3.78 -11.45 -6.75
CA HIS A 250 -3.68 -10.91 -5.41
C HIS A 250 -2.85 -11.83 -4.51
N SER A 251 -3.12 -13.14 -4.59
CA SER A 251 -2.30 -14.14 -3.91
C SER A 251 -0.85 -14.14 -4.39
N ALA A 252 -0.63 -14.06 -5.70
CA ALA A 252 0.72 -14.08 -6.27
C ALA A 252 1.54 -12.83 -5.87
N ASP A 253 0.92 -11.66 -5.94
CA ASP A 253 1.53 -10.37 -5.59
C ASP A 253 1.85 -10.31 -4.10
N ALA A 254 0.94 -10.75 -3.21
CA ALA A 254 1.21 -10.83 -1.78
C ALA A 254 2.37 -11.80 -1.46
N LEU A 255 2.37 -13.00 -2.05
CA LEU A 255 3.45 -13.99 -1.84
C LEU A 255 4.81 -13.44 -2.29
N LEU A 256 4.87 -12.83 -3.47
CA LEU A 256 6.09 -12.25 -4.01
C LEU A 256 6.57 -11.07 -3.17
N ALA A 257 5.67 -10.14 -2.82
CA ALA A 257 6.00 -8.97 -2.03
C ALA A 257 6.51 -9.32 -0.63
N ALA A 258 5.94 -10.36 0.01
CA ALA A 258 6.44 -10.84 1.30
C ALA A 258 7.89 -11.35 1.20
N ALA A 259 8.19 -12.13 0.15
CA ALA A 259 9.54 -12.62 -0.11
C ALA A 259 10.50 -11.48 -0.50
N TRP A 260 10.03 -10.47 -1.23
CA TRP A 260 10.82 -9.29 -1.58
C TRP A 260 11.14 -8.42 -0.36
N LEU A 261 10.18 -8.17 0.53
CA LEU A 261 10.44 -7.43 1.77
C LEU A 261 11.56 -8.09 2.59
N ARG A 262 11.60 -9.42 2.64
CA ARG A 262 12.69 -10.17 3.30
C ARG A 262 14.07 -9.85 2.72
N THR A 263 14.20 -9.58 1.42
CA THR A 263 15.49 -9.27 0.80
C THR A 263 15.93 -7.83 1.05
N ILE A 264 14.98 -6.88 1.13
CA ILE A 264 15.31 -5.45 1.19
C ILE A 264 15.18 -4.83 2.58
N ALA A 265 14.52 -5.48 3.54
CA ALA A 265 14.18 -4.91 4.85
C ALA A 265 15.39 -4.32 5.60
N HIS A 266 16.57 -4.90 5.44
CA HIS A 266 17.76 -4.49 6.17
C HIS A 266 18.64 -3.47 5.42
N ASN A 267 18.28 -3.09 4.19
CA ASN A 267 19.01 -2.09 3.43
C ASN A 267 18.77 -0.69 4.03
N PRO A 268 19.79 -0.04 4.64
CA PRO A 268 19.60 1.25 5.30
C PRO A 268 19.17 2.38 4.37
N SER A 269 19.53 2.35 3.08
CA SER A 269 19.20 3.44 2.14
C SER A 269 17.70 3.54 1.89
N LEU A 270 16.97 2.42 1.95
CA LEU A 270 15.53 2.38 1.71
C LEU A 270 14.70 2.94 2.88
N TRP A 271 15.31 3.09 4.05
CA TRP A 271 14.68 3.71 5.23
C TRP A 271 14.92 5.22 5.32
N GLN A 272 15.85 5.73 4.51
CA GLN A 272 16.20 7.15 4.40
C GLN A 272 16.42 7.52 2.93
N PRO A 273 15.42 7.34 2.06
CA PRO A 273 15.55 7.67 0.64
C PRO A 273 15.74 9.19 0.48
N ALA A 274 16.63 9.60 -0.44
CA ALA A 274 17.02 11.00 -0.59
C ALA A 274 15.85 11.94 -0.91
N GLY A 275 14.83 11.44 -1.62
CA GLY A 275 13.64 12.21 -1.97
C GLY A 275 12.63 12.38 -0.84
N MET A 276 12.76 11.67 0.29
CA MET A 276 11.82 11.75 1.41
C MET A 276 12.33 12.73 2.48
N THR A 277 11.97 14.00 2.32
CA THR A 277 12.19 15.00 3.38
C THR A 277 11.28 14.75 4.59
N PRO A 278 11.57 15.34 5.77
CA PRO A 278 10.67 15.26 6.92
C PRO A 278 9.23 15.75 6.63
N ASP A 279 9.08 16.76 5.77
CA ASP A 279 7.76 17.26 5.38
C ASP A 279 7.03 16.30 4.44
N ILE A 280 7.73 15.65 3.51
CA ILE A 280 7.16 14.59 2.65
C ILE A 280 6.75 13.39 3.50
N ALA A 281 7.60 12.94 4.42
CA ALA A 281 7.30 11.85 5.33
C ALA A 281 6.00 12.10 6.13
N ARG A 282 5.79 13.35 6.59
CA ARG A 282 4.60 13.77 7.35
C ARG A 282 3.34 13.91 6.49
N THR A 283 3.46 14.38 5.25
CA THR A 283 2.32 14.75 4.40
C THR A 283 2.00 13.70 3.34
N GLU A 284 2.95 13.26 2.53
CA GLU A 284 2.69 12.31 1.45
C GLU A 284 3.03 10.86 1.82
N GLY A 285 3.91 10.68 2.81
CA GLY A 285 4.53 9.40 3.09
C GLY A 285 5.50 8.99 1.99
N TRP A 286 5.81 7.70 1.92
CA TRP A 286 6.74 7.17 0.93
C TRP A 286 6.48 5.69 0.64
N THR A 287 6.62 5.29 -0.62
CA THR A 287 6.56 3.88 -1.00
C THR A 287 7.89 3.20 -0.64
N PHE A 288 7.87 2.25 0.31
CA PHE A 288 9.06 1.52 0.69
C PHE A 288 9.64 0.73 -0.49
N GLY A 289 10.96 0.68 -0.61
CA GLY A 289 11.65 0.05 -1.74
C GLY A 289 11.84 0.96 -2.96
N VAL A 290 11.37 2.20 -2.90
CA VAL A 290 11.62 3.25 -3.90
C VAL A 290 12.68 4.21 -3.35
N GLY A 291 13.76 4.46 -4.10
CA GLY A 291 14.83 5.38 -3.67
C GLY A 291 16.15 5.17 -4.37
#